data_AF-A0A8C5KJE8-F1
#
_entry.id   AF-A0A8C5KJE8-F1
#
_cell.length_a   1.000
_cell.length_b   1.000
_cell.length_c   1.000
_cell.angle_alpha   90.00
_cell.angle_beta   90.00
_cell.angle_gamma   90.00
#
_symmetry.space_group_name_H-M   'P 1'
#
loop_
_entity.id
_entity.type
_entity.pdbx_description
1 polymer ?
#
loop_
_entity_poly.entity_id
_entity_poly.type
_entity_poly.pdbx_seq_one_letter_code
_entity_poly.pdbx_strand_id
1 'polypeptide(L)'
;LLEFSMGKFTYLELSRPFLEEAILRHISGNVTFLIFQIHSQYQNTTVSFSRIPLLNTSGTGSDRGLAFLLRPQQTVCTWFLKTEDAKPVQNVAVPLSYSEKDPIPGGCNLEFDLDIDPNIYLDYDFYETTIRFAPANLGYAVVTLTANDKTSVSFSSLPGQGVIYNVVVRDPLLNTSAAYVPAHTYACSFEATEGNCTSLELFFIGFIILGFFFWILITRLTSVKYDGRLILTAAAGSTGGFLLVAAWWRFGVLMPCMLCVGLVLGFLIAAATLFTPLGNLKVFHDDGVYWVTFSCIALFIPVVFMGCLRILSILTGGIVGSYSVVLAIDSYVNTSLSYITLNVLRRALNTDFRRTFENMPFQTDDFIVLAVWGMVAVSGITLQIRRERGQPPFPPHPYRLWKQERERRVTNILDPSYHVPPLRERLYGQFAQIKELFQKEQPTGERTPLLL
;
A
#
# COMPACT_ATOMS: atom_id res chain seq x y z
N LEU A 1 -15.36 32.80 -22.08
CA LEU A 1 -14.25 33.76 -22.27
C LEU A 1 -13.71 34.13 -20.90
N LEU A 2 -12.49 33.72 -20.62
CA LEU A 2 -11.80 33.81 -19.35
C LEU A 2 -10.65 34.80 -19.48
N GLU A 3 -10.66 35.85 -18.67
CA GLU A 3 -9.57 36.84 -18.66
C GLU A 3 -8.57 36.49 -17.56
N PHE A 4 -7.30 36.36 -17.95
CA PHE A 4 -6.21 36.01 -17.05
C PHE A 4 -5.36 37.23 -16.74
N SER A 5 -4.80 37.25 -15.53
CA SER A 5 -3.77 38.20 -15.12
C SER A 5 -2.41 37.50 -14.99
N MET A 6 -1.36 38.21 -15.39
CA MET A 6 0.03 37.73 -15.33
C MET A 6 0.40 37.21 -13.94
N GLY A 7 0.93 35.98 -13.85
CA GLY A 7 1.45 35.40 -12.61
C GLY A 7 0.43 35.06 -11.52
N LYS A 8 -0.88 35.18 -11.79
CA LYS A 8 -1.94 34.87 -10.83
C LYS A 8 -2.59 33.52 -11.13
N PHE A 9 -2.65 32.65 -10.12
CA PHE A 9 -3.39 31.40 -10.19
C PHE A 9 -4.89 31.69 -10.32
N THR A 10 -5.51 31.08 -11.33
CA THR A 10 -6.94 31.23 -11.61
C THR A 10 -7.57 29.84 -11.58
N TYR A 11 -8.58 29.67 -10.71
CA TYR A 11 -9.37 28.45 -10.59
C TYR A 11 -10.51 28.50 -11.59
N LEU A 12 -10.71 27.43 -12.36
CA LEU A 12 -11.73 27.35 -13.39
C LEU A 12 -12.25 25.93 -13.56
N GLU A 13 -13.50 25.81 -13.98
CA GLU A 13 -14.17 24.53 -14.21
C GLU A 13 -14.45 24.36 -15.71
N LEU A 14 -13.91 23.30 -16.31
CA LEU A 14 -14.13 22.96 -17.72
C LEU A 14 -15.18 21.86 -17.81
N SER A 15 -16.15 22.02 -18.69
CA SER A 15 -17.22 21.03 -18.92
C SER A 15 -17.40 20.73 -20.40
N ARG A 16 -17.63 19.46 -20.72
CA ARG A 16 -17.91 19.03 -22.10
C ARG A 16 -19.33 19.51 -22.51
N PRO A 17 -19.54 20.04 -23.72
CA PRO A 17 -18.63 20.15 -24.87
C PRO A 17 -18.03 21.55 -25.08
N PHE A 18 -18.01 22.39 -24.04
CA PHE A 18 -17.70 23.81 -24.21
C PHE A 18 -16.19 24.04 -24.32
N LEU A 19 -15.82 24.79 -25.37
CA LEU A 19 -14.48 25.33 -25.53
C LEU A 19 -14.43 26.69 -24.84
N GLU A 20 -13.56 26.83 -23.85
CA GLU A 20 -13.33 28.11 -23.18
C GLU A 20 -12.14 28.84 -23.80
N GLU A 21 -12.35 30.10 -24.17
CA GLU A 21 -11.32 30.99 -24.68
C GLU A 21 -10.67 31.74 -23.52
N ALA A 22 -9.37 31.55 -23.32
CA ALA A 22 -8.55 32.21 -22.33
C ALA A 22 -7.76 33.36 -22.96
N ILE A 23 -7.84 34.57 -22.40
CA ILE A 23 -7.18 35.76 -22.95
C ILE A 23 -6.32 36.43 -21.88
N LEU A 24 -5.10 36.81 -22.27
CA LEU A 24 -4.21 37.67 -21.49
C LEU A 24 -4.01 38.99 -22.25
N ARG A 25 -4.27 40.12 -21.59
CA ARG A 25 -4.11 41.48 -22.13
C ARG A 25 -3.00 42.23 -21.39
N HIS A 26 -2.54 43.32 -21.99
CA HIS A 26 -1.55 44.25 -21.40
C HIS A 26 -0.18 43.62 -21.12
N ILE A 27 0.32 42.82 -22.06
CA ILE A 27 1.67 42.25 -21.97
C ILE A 27 2.73 43.36 -22.09
N SER A 28 3.69 43.37 -21.17
CA SER A 28 4.80 44.33 -21.17
C SER A 28 5.76 44.08 -22.34
N GLY A 29 6.31 45.15 -22.94
CA GLY A 29 7.25 45.06 -24.06
C GLY A 29 8.60 44.39 -23.72
N ASN A 30 8.90 44.19 -22.43
CA ASN A 30 10.12 43.51 -21.98
C ASN A 30 9.98 41.97 -21.95
N VAL A 31 8.80 41.44 -22.28
CA VAL A 31 8.51 40.00 -22.29
C VAL A 31 8.74 39.46 -23.70
N THR A 32 9.50 38.38 -23.83
CA THR A 32 9.82 37.73 -25.12
C THR A 32 8.98 36.49 -25.35
N PHE A 33 8.67 35.73 -24.31
CA PHE A 33 7.79 34.58 -24.39
C PHE A 33 6.97 34.38 -23.11
N LEU A 34 5.88 33.65 -23.26
CA LEU A 34 4.96 33.29 -22.19
C LEU A 34 4.89 31.77 -22.06
N ILE A 35 4.71 31.28 -20.84
CA ILE A 35 4.29 29.89 -20.61
C ILE A 35 2.92 29.93 -19.95
N PHE A 36 1.91 29.41 -20.64
CA PHE A 36 0.59 29.21 -20.06
C PHE A 36 0.50 27.79 -19.53
N GLN A 37 0.26 27.64 -18.24
CA GLN A 37 0.19 26.35 -17.54
C GLN A 37 -1.25 26.10 -17.09
N ILE A 38 -1.72 24.86 -17.24
CA ILE A 38 -2.96 24.34 -16.66
C ILE A 38 -2.65 23.06 -15.88
N HIS A 39 -3.27 22.96 -14.71
CA HIS A 39 -3.15 21.84 -13.80
C HIS A 39 -4.53 21.35 -13.39
N SER A 40 -4.73 20.04 -13.45
CA SER A 40 -5.90 19.33 -12.98
C SER A 40 -5.47 18.22 -12.02
N GLN A 41 -6.41 17.68 -11.25
CA GLN A 41 -6.07 16.65 -10.27
C GLN A 41 -5.74 15.29 -10.92
N TYR A 42 -6.64 14.75 -11.73
CA TYR A 42 -6.49 13.43 -12.39
C TYR A 42 -7.13 13.34 -13.77
N GLN A 43 -7.83 14.40 -14.21
CA GLN A 43 -8.65 14.41 -15.42
C GLN A 43 -7.95 15.18 -16.53
N ASN A 44 -7.95 14.65 -17.75
CA ASN A 44 -7.16 15.25 -18.81
C ASN A 44 -7.84 16.51 -19.34
N THR A 45 -7.06 17.57 -19.47
CA THR A 45 -7.46 18.80 -20.13
C THR A 45 -6.54 19.09 -21.30
N THR A 46 -7.10 19.69 -22.34
CA THR A 46 -6.37 20.11 -23.53
C THR A 46 -6.25 21.62 -23.54
N VAL A 47 -5.02 22.10 -23.67
CA VAL A 47 -4.71 23.50 -23.99
C VAL A 47 -4.26 23.56 -25.45
N SER A 48 -4.68 24.58 -26.18
CA SER A 48 -4.32 24.77 -27.59
C SER A 48 -4.18 26.24 -27.98
N PHE A 49 -3.33 26.52 -28.97
CA PHE A 49 -3.22 27.86 -29.57
C PHE A 49 -4.37 28.18 -30.53
N SER A 50 -5.01 27.14 -31.08
CA SER A 50 -6.05 27.24 -32.09
C SER A 50 -7.35 26.60 -31.61
N ARG A 51 -8.49 27.13 -32.08
CA ARG A 51 -9.83 26.60 -31.76
C ARG A 51 -9.98 25.10 -32.06
N ILE A 52 -9.31 24.64 -33.11
CA ILE A 52 -9.18 23.22 -33.42
C ILE A 52 -7.79 22.77 -32.95
N PRO A 53 -7.69 21.85 -31.99
CA PRO A 53 -6.40 21.37 -31.50
C PRO A 53 -5.70 20.54 -32.58
N LEU A 54 -4.47 20.93 -32.92
CA LEU A 54 -3.59 20.18 -33.81
C LEU A 54 -2.44 19.59 -32.98
N LEU A 55 -1.81 18.53 -33.49
CA LEU A 55 -0.76 17.79 -32.76
C LEU A 55 0.39 18.69 -32.28
N ASN A 56 0.78 19.70 -33.08
CA ASN A 56 1.92 20.57 -32.77
C ASN A 56 1.53 21.88 -32.06
N THR A 57 0.23 22.13 -31.87
CA THR A 57 -0.29 23.38 -31.31
C THR A 57 -1.15 23.17 -30.07
N SER A 58 -1.22 21.93 -29.58
CA SER A 58 -2.01 21.56 -28.42
C SER A 58 -1.32 20.49 -27.58
N GLY A 59 -1.60 20.49 -26.28
CA GLY A 59 -1.15 19.48 -25.33
C GLY A 59 -2.32 19.00 -24.49
N THR A 60 -2.43 17.69 -24.29
CA THR A 60 -3.51 17.06 -23.49
C THR A 60 -2.95 16.29 -22.31
N GLY A 61 -3.40 16.58 -21.09
CA GLY A 61 -2.96 15.92 -19.86
C GLY A 61 -3.49 16.58 -18.59
N SER A 62 -3.07 16.09 -17.42
CA SER A 62 -3.37 16.73 -16.13
C SER A 62 -2.55 17.99 -15.90
N ASP A 63 -1.28 17.97 -16.33
CA ASP A 63 -0.31 19.03 -16.13
C ASP A 63 0.28 19.41 -17.46
N ARG A 64 -0.22 20.50 -18.06
CA ARG A 64 0.17 20.92 -19.41
C ARG A 64 0.49 22.40 -19.45
N GLY A 65 1.63 22.70 -20.04
CA GLY A 65 2.05 24.03 -20.42
C GLY A 65 2.26 24.17 -21.93
N LEU A 66 1.95 25.36 -22.44
CA LEU A 66 2.27 25.79 -23.79
C LEU A 66 3.18 27.01 -23.76
N ALA A 67 4.32 26.93 -24.44
CA ALA A 67 5.22 28.05 -24.64
C ALA A 67 4.80 28.88 -25.86
N PHE A 68 4.53 30.16 -25.64
CA PHE A 68 4.12 31.11 -26.69
C PHE A 68 5.19 32.17 -26.88
N LEU A 69 5.85 32.17 -28.04
CA LEU A 69 6.81 33.20 -28.42
C LEU A 69 6.08 34.48 -28.88
N LEU A 70 6.37 35.62 -28.25
CA LEU A 70 5.71 36.89 -28.57
C LEU A 70 6.33 37.54 -29.79
N ARG A 71 5.50 38.14 -30.64
CA ARG A 71 5.97 39.04 -31.69
C ARG A 71 6.32 40.41 -31.08
N PRO A 72 7.25 41.19 -31.68
CA PRO A 72 7.53 42.53 -31.22
C PRO A 72 6.25 43.37 -31.10
N GLN A 73 6.06 44.04 -29.96
CA GLN A 73 4.88 44.86 -29.63
C GLN A 73 3.55 44.11 -29.47
N GLN A 74 3.56 42.78 -29.38
CA GLN A 74 2.35 42.01 -29.11
C GLN A 74 1.88 42.22 -27.66
N THR A 75 0.65 42.74 -27.49
CA THR A 75 0.08 43.06 -26.16
C THR A 75 -1.03 42.12 -25.71
N VAL A 76 -1.45 41.19 -26.58
CA VAL A 76 -2.55 40.24 -26.34
C VAL A 76 -2.17 38.83 -26.78
N CYS A 77 -2.50 37.83 -25.96
CA CYS A 77 -2.39 36.41 -26.26
C CYS A 77 -3.69 35.67 -25.92
N THR A 78 -4.00 34.63 -26.69
CA THR A 78 -5.21 33.82 -26.56
C THR A 78 -4.88 32.34 -26.58
N TRP A 79 -5.53 31.57 -25.72
CA TRP A 79 -5.47 30.11 -25.67
C TRP A 79 -6.88 29.53 -25.64
N PHE A 80 -7.03 28.29 -26.08
CA PHE A 80 -8.29 27.56 -26.07
C PHE A 80 -8.18 26.34 -25.17
N LEU A 81 -9.10 26.24 -24.21
CA LEU A 81 -9.15 25.22 -23.17
C LEU A 81 -10.36 24.32 -23.40
N LYS A 82 -10.15 23.01 -23.35
CA LYS A 82 -11.23 22.02 -23.40
C LYS A 82 -10.94 20.82 -22.50
N THR A 83 -11.99 20.08 -22.18
CA THR A 83 -11.89 18.72 -21.63
C THR A 83 -12.76 17.78 -22.44
N GLU A 84 -12.30 16.54 -22.60
CA GLU A 84 -13.09 15.45 -23.19
C GLU A 84 -13.78 14.59 -22.12
N ASP A 85 -13.53 14.86 -20.83
CA ASP A 85 -14.09 14.11 -19.72
C ASP A 85 -15.60 14.35 -19.56
N ALA A 86 -16.31 13.32 -19.11
CA ALA A 86 -17.77 13.35 -18.96
C ALA A 86 -18.24 14.15 -17.75
N LYS A 87 -17.40 14.29 -16.72
CA LYS A 87 -17.65 15.11 -15.54
C LYS A 87 -16.93 16.45 -15.67
N PRO A 88 -17.47 17.53 -15.10
CA PRO A 88 -16.74 18.79 -15.02
C PRO A 88 -15.40 18.61 -14.32
N VAL A 89 -14.35 19.21 -14.88
CA VAL A 89 -12.97 19.11 -14.39
C VAL A 89 -12.60 20.42 -13.73
N GLN A 90 -12.18 20.36 -12.47
CA GLN A 90 -11.60 21.52 -11.77
C GLN A 90 -10.13 21.69 -12.17
N ASN A 91 -9.79 22.91 -12.56
CA ASN A 91 -8.47 23.27 -13.07
C ASN A 91 -7.93 24.51 -12.37
N VAL A 92 -6.60 24.59 -12.30
CA VAL A 92 -5.86 25.79 -11.93
C VAL A 92 -4.97 26.17 -13.11
N ALA A 93 -5.09 27.39 -13.60
CA ALA A 93 -4.26 27.88 -14.69
C ALA A 93 -3.52 29.16 -14.32
N VAL A 94 -2.33 29.32 -14.88
CA VAL A 94 -1.46 30.48 -14.65
C VAL A 94 -0.62 30.80 -15.90
N PRO A 95 -0.62 32.06 -16.38
CA PRO A 95 0.36 32.53 -17.35
C PRO A 95 1.61 33.10 -16.66
N LEU A 96 2.78 32.67 -17.10
CA LEU A 96 4.10 33.14 -16.63
C LEU A 96 4.87 33.83 -17.76
N SER A 97 5.65 34.87 -17.43
CA SER A 97 6.35 35.74 -18.38
C SER A 97 7.84 35.57 -18.25
N TYR A 98 8.51 35.57 -19.39
CA TYR A 98 9.94 35.41 -19.49
C TYR A 98 10.53 36.48 -20.42
N SER A 99 11.76 36.86 -20.14
CA SER A 99 12.54 37.88 -20.84
C SER A 99 13.52 37.24 -21.83
N GLU A 100 14.19 38.06 -22.65
CA GLU A 100 15.16 37.60 -23.66
C GLU A 100 16.36 36.86 -23.06
N LYS A 101 16.69 37.14 -21.79
CA LYS A 101 17.79 36.48 -21.08
C LYS A 101 17.38 35.14 -20.48
N ASP A 102 16.08 34.86 -20.41
CA ASP A 102 15.58 33.64 -19.80
C ASP A 102 15.66 32.48 -20.82
N PRO A 103 16.19 31.31 -20.42
CA PRO A 103 16.25 30.17 -21.32
C PRO A 103 14.85 29.68 -21.67
N ILE A 104 14.62 29.28 -22.92
CA ILE A 104 13.37 28.64 -23.34
C ILE A 104 13.40 27.17 -22.91
N PRO A 105 12.48 26.73 -22.02
CA PRO A 105 12.42 25.32 -21.62
C PRO A 105 12.14 24.43 -22.84
N GLY A 106 12.90 23.33 -22.99
CA GLY A 106 12.71 22.37 -24.08
C GLY A 106 13.21 22.79 -25.47
N GLY A 107 13.92 23.92 -25.62
CA GLY A 107 14.34 24.46 -26.93
C GLY A 107 15.35 23.64 -27.75
N CYS A 108 15.78 22.47 -27.27
CA CYS A 108 16.62 21.49 -27.99
C CYS A 108 16.04 20.07 -27.90
N ASN A 109 14.71 19.93 -27.75
CA ASN A 109 14.07 18.63 -27.61
C ASN A 109 14.11 17.84 -28.93
N LEU A 110 14.85 16.71 -28.96
CA LEU A 110 14.90 15.76 -30.08
C LEU A 110 14.13 14.45 -29.77
N GLU A 111 13.50 14.32 -28.61
CA GLU A 111 12.88 13.08 -28.13
C GLU A 111 11.35 13.01 -28.34
N PHE A 112 10.65 14.15 -28.39
CA PHE A 112 9.18 14.21 -28.52
C PHE A 112 8.75 15.11 -29.70
N ASP A 113 7.52 14.92 -30.18
CA ASP A 113 7.00 15.50 -31.44
C ASP A 113 6.80 17.05 -31.45
N LEU A 114 7.27 17.77 -30.43
CA LEU A 114 7.14 19.24 -30.30
C LEU A 114 8.52 19.91 -30.26
N ASP A 115 8.77 20.82 -31.22
CA ASP A 115 10.03 21.59 -31.34
C ASP A 115 10.39 22.40 -30.08
N ILE A 116 9.40 22.81 -29.29
CA ILE A 116 9.56 23.50 -28.00
C ILE A 116 8.53 22.94 -27.02
N ASP A 117 8.98 22.09 -26.09
CA ASP A 117 8.13 21.44 -25.09
C ASP A 117 8.58 21.74 -23.65
N PRO A 118 7.88 22.61 -22.91
CA PRO A 118 8.24 22.97 -21.55
C PRO A 118 7.74 21.97 -20.50
N ASN A 119 7.14 20.85 -20.92
CA ASN A 119 6.48 19.89 -20.02
C ASN A 119 7.44 18.83 -19.45
N ILE A 120 7.20 18.46 -18.19
CA ILE A 120 7.77 17.26 -17.58
C ILE A 120 6.77 16.12 -17.77
N TYR A 121 7.26 14.95 -18.16
CA TYR A 121 6.43 13.76 -18.32
C TYR A 121 6.59 12.84 -17.11
N LEU A 122 5.50 12.57 -16.42
CA LEU A 122 5.44 11.60 -15.33
C LEU A 122 4.72 10.35 -15.80
N ASP A 123 5.34 9.21 -15.55
CA ASP A 123 4.74 7.89 -15.64
C ASP A 123 4.87 7.23 -14.27
N TYR A 124 3.80 6.71 -13.70
CA TYR A 124 3.83 6.18 -12.34
C TYR A 124 2.92 4.96 -12.17
N ASP A 125 3.38 4.02 -11.37
CA ASP A 125 2.65 2.84 -10.90
C ASP A 125 2.69 2.78 -9.36
N PHE A 126 2.17 1.73 -8.74
CA PHE A 126 2.18 1.55 -7.28
C PHE A 126 3.57 1.61 -6.65
N TYR A 127 4.62 1.26 -7.39
CA TYR A 127 5.96 1.04 -6.85
C TYR A 127 7.00 2.09 -7.28
N GLU A 128 6.76 2.73 -8.42
CA GLU A 128 7.76 3.56 -9.08
C GLU A 128 7.10 4.72 -9.81
N THR A 129 7.71 5.91 -9.67
CA THR A 129 7.40 7.09 -10.46
C THR A 129 8.61 7.39 -11.33
N THR A 130 8.43 7.25 -12.65
CA THR A 130 9.42 7.61 -13.66
C THR A 130 9.15 9.01 -14.17
N ILE A 131 10.18 9.85 -14.13
CA ILE A 131 10.13 11.21 -14.64
C ILE A 131 10.98 11.27 -15.90
N ARG A 132 10.40 11.73 -17.01
CA ARG A 132 11.07 11.95 -18.28
C ARG A 132 11.04 13.44 -18.61
N PHE A 133 12.21 14.00 -18.88
CA PHE A 133 12.38 15.42 -19.17
C PHE A 133 13.69 15.68 -19.91
N ALA A 134 13.79 16.80 -20.63
CA ALA A 134 15.04 17.24 -21.23
C ALA A 134 15.96 17.88 -20.16
N PRO A 135 17.23 17.46 -20.04
CA PRO A 135 18.06 17.71 -18.88
C PRO A 135 18.63 19.13 -18.84
N ALA A 136 19.00 19.53 -17.64
CA ALA A 136 19.07 20.92 -17.26
C ALA A 136 19.64 21.07 -15.83
N ASN A 137 20.67 21.90 -15.63
CA ASN A 137 21.49 21.84 -14.41
C ASN A 137 21.00 22.72 -13.23
N LEU A 138 20.74 22.14 -12.05
CA LEU A 138 20.68 22.74 -10.69
C LEU A 138 19.45 23.58 -10.21
N GLY A 139 18.74 22.96 -9.24
CA GLY A 139 17.90 23.49 -8.15
C GLY A 139 18.20 22.72 -6.84
N TYR A 140 17.37 22.77 -5.77
CA TYR A 140 17.63 21.98 -4.55
C TYR A 140 17.57 20.48 -4.87
N ALA A 141 18.74 19.85 -4.90
CA ALA A 141 18.98 18.66 -5.67
C ALA A 141 18.65 17.38 -4.89
N VAL A 142 17.63 16.66 -5.35
CA VAL A 142 17.51 15.22 -5.03
C VAL A 142 18.57 14.43 -5.80
N VAL A 143 18.83 14.80 -7.07
CA VAL A 143 19.90 14.28 -7.94
C VAL A 143 20.34 15.39 -8.92
N THR A 144 21.64 15.48 -9.22
CA THR A 144 22.17 16.34 -10.29
C THR A 144 22.56 15.46 -11.48
N LEU A 145 22.01 15.74 -12.66
CA LEU A 145 22.33 15.03 -13.90
C LEU A 145 23.19 15.88 -14.81
N THR A 146 24.15 15.25 -15.48
CA THR A 146 24.94 15.84 -16.56
C THR A 146 24.31 15.54 -17.91
N ALA A 147 24.72 16.26 -18.96
CA ALA A 147 24.22 16.05 -20.32
C ALA A 147 24.46 14.64 -20.88
N ASN A 148 25.39 13.88 -20.28
CA ASN A 148 25.70 12.50 -20.66
C ASN A 148 24.85 11.46 -19.90
N ASP A 149 24.15 11.89 -18.84
CA ASP A 149 23.32 11.00 -18.03
C ASP A 149 21.95 10.80 -18.68
N LYS A 150 21.31 9.67 -18.37
CA LYS A 150 20.01 9.32 -18.92
C LYS A 150 18.93 10.31 -18.45
N THR A 151 18.10 10.77 -19.38
CA THR A 151 16.99 11.74 -19.20
C THR A 151 15.75 11.18 -18.47
N SER A 152 15.91 10.01 -17.85
CA SER A 152 14.87 9.32 -17.08
C SER A 152 15.37 9.03 -15.66
N VAL A 153 14.66 9.54 -14.65
CA VAL A 153 14.96 9.25 -13.25
C VAL A 153 13.74 8.63 -12.60
N SER A 154 13.98 7.54 -11.89
CA SER A 154 12.96 6.80 -11.15
C SER A 154 13.05 7.10 -9.67
N PHE A 155 11.91 7.37 -9.05
CA PHE A 155 11.76 7.56 -7.62
C PHE A 155 10.80 6.52 -7.06
N SER A 156 11.04 6.08 -5.84
CA SER A 156 10.06 5.25 -5.12
C SER A 156 8.82 6.09 -4.80
N SER A 157 7.67 5.66 -5.28
CA SER A 157 6.37 6.22 -4.91
C SER A 157 5.95 5.68 -3.55
N LEU A 158 5.53 6.57 -2.66
CA LEU A 158 5.05 6.21 -1.32
C LEU A 158 3.55 6.45 -1.23
N PRO A 159 2.72 5.42 -0.96
CA PRO A 159 1.28 5.58 -0.82
C PRO A 159 0.92 6.69 0.18
N GLY A 160 -0.11 7.48 -0.13
CA GLY A 160 -0.56 8.55 0.75
C GLY A 160 0.17 9.88 0.63
N GLN A 161 1.13 10.00 -0.30
CA GLN A 161 1.93 11.20 -0.49
C GLN A 161 1.68 11.87 -1.84
N GLY A 162 1.33 13.16 -1.81
CA GLY A 162 1.41 14.05 -2.97
C GLY A 162 2.83 14.59 -3.11
N VAL A 163 3.45 14.45 -4.29
CA VAL A 163 4.79 14.97 -4.58
C VAL A 163 4.71 15.84 -5.84
N ILE A 164 5.28 17.05 -5.74
CA ILE A 164 5.44 17.96 -6.88
C ILE A 164 6.89 17.85 -7.36
N TYR A 165 7.08 17.51 -8.62
CA TYR A 165 8.37 17.46 -9.28
C TYR A 165 8.56 18.70 -10.13
N ASN A 166 9.73 19.32 -10.01
CA ASN A 166 10.14 20.43 -10.84
C ASN A 166 11.58 20.23 -11.30
N VAL A 167 11.87 20.62 -12.53
CA VAL A 167 13.20 20.56 -13.14
C VAL A 167 13.64 21.98 -13.42
N VAL A 168 14.83 22.33 -12.94
CA VAL A 168 15.44 23.65 -13.16
C VAL A 168 16.72 23.50 -13.95
N VAL A 169 16.78 24.20 -15.08
CA VAL A 169 17.93 24.36 -15.96
C VAL A 169 18.74 25.53 -15.49
N ARG A 170 20.06 25.38 -15.48
CA ARG A 170 21.00 26.49 -15.37
C ARG A 170 22.04 26.37 -16.45
N ASP A 171 22.26 27.48 -17.12
CA ASP A 171 23.38 27.66 -18.03
C ASP A 171 24.58 28.20 -17.23
N PRO A 172 25.69 27.45 -17.11
CA PRO A 172 26.88 27.90 -16.40
C PRO A 172 27.67 28.98 -17.15
N LEU A 173 27.49 29.12 -18.48
CA LEU A 173 28.18 30.13 -19.30
C LEU A 173 27.50 31.49 -19.18
N LEU A 174 26.16 31.52 -19.24
CA LEU A 174 25.37 32.74 -19.16
C LEU A 174 24.88 33.06 -17.74
N ASN A 175 25.05 32.13 -16.78
CA ASN A 175 24.58 32.21 -15.39
C ASN A 175 23.06 32.51 -15.29
N THR A 176 22.29 31.99 -16.25
CA THR A 176 20.82 32.10 -16.32
C THR A 176 20.17 30.77 -15.96
N SER A 177 18.89 30.79 -15.61
CA SER A 177 18.15 29.59 -15.23
C SER A 177 16.73 29.58 -15.76
N ALA A 178 16.21 28.42 -16.13
CA ALA A 178 14.82 28.22 -16.56
C ALA A 178 14.19 27.06 -15.78
N ALA A 179 12.95 27.22 -15.34
CA ALA A 179 12.18 26.14 -14.72
C ALA A 179 11.21 25.54 -15.73
N TYR A 180 11.12 24.21 -15.76
CA TYR A 180 10.09 23.49 -16.50
C TYR A 180 8.74 23.59 -15.79
N VAL A 181 7.66 23.22 -16.47
CA VAL A 181 6.32 23.14 -15.88
C VAL A 181 6.34 22.06 -14.80
N PRO A 182 6.07 22.40 -13.53
CA PRO A 182 6.04 21.43 -12.46
C PRO A 182 4.92 20.43 -12.71
N ALA A 183 5.13 19.19 -12.31
CA ALA A 183 4.12 18.16 -12.47
C ALA A 183 4.05 17.31 -11.19
N HIS A 184 2.85 16.90 -10.81
CA HIS A 184 2.60 16.27 -9.52
C HIS A 184 2.12 14.83 -9.66
N THR A 185 2.41 14.03 -8.64
CA THR A 185 1.81 12.71 -8.45
C THR A 185 1.16 12.65 -7.08
N TYR A 186 -0.02 12.04 -7.02
CA TYR A 186 -0.67 11.66 -5.77
C TYR A 186 -0.54 10.14 -5.71
N ALA A 187 0.48 9.64 -5.01
CA ALA A 187 0.67 8.19 -4.88
C ALA A 187 -0.65 7.52 -4.49
N CYS A 188 -0.96 6.39 -5.12
CA CYS A 188 -2.28 5.83 -5.49
C CYS A 188 -3.50 5.91 -4.54
N SER A 189 -3.41 6.45 -3.32
CA SER A 189 -4.54 6.87 -2.48
C SER A 189 -4.01 7.57 -1.22
N PHE A 190 -4.63 8.70 -0.83
CA PHE A 190 -4.41 9.35 0.47
C PHE A 190 -4.97 8.56 1.68
N GLU A 191 -5.73 7.49 1.42
CA GLU A 191 -6.46 6.69 2.42
C GLU A 191 -5.94 5.24 2.54
N ALA A 192 -4.99 4.81 1.71
CA ALA A 192 -4.53 3.43 1.71
C ALA A 192 -3.68 3.12 2.95
N THR A 193 -4.30 2.50 3.95
CA THR A 193 -3.59 1.86 5.07
C THR A 193 -2.92 0.57 4.58
N GLU A 194 -1.61 0.61 4.38
CA GLU A 194 -0.81 -0.60 4.16
C GLU A 194 -0.78 -1.47 5.44
N GLY A 195 -1.02 -2.78 5.32
CA GLY A 195 -0.31 -3.75 6.19
C GLY A 195 -1.07 -4.61 7.22
N ASN A 196 -2.40 -4.74 7.18
CA ASN A 196 -3.10 -5.55 8.21
C ASN A 196 -3.13 -7.08 7.93
N CYS A 197 -2.88 -7.52 6.70
CA CYS A 197 -3.16 -8.91 6.32
C CYS A 197 -2.10 -9.92 6.86
N THR A 198 -0.81 -9.59 6.80
CA THR A 198 0.28 -10.45 7.32
C THR A 198 0.31 -10.52 8.85
N SER A 199 -0.09 -9.43 9.51
CA SER A 199 -0.18 -9.35 10.97
C SER A 199 -1.23 -10.31 11.54
N LEU A 200 -2.32 -10.52 10.80
CA LEU A 200 -3.40 -11.43 11.18
C LEU A 200 -2.96 -12.91 11.11
N GLU A 201 -2.22 -13.30 10.06
CA GLU A 201 -1.70 -14.66 9.91
C GLU A 201 -0.78 -15.03 11.07
N LEU A 202 0.17 -14.17 11.42
CA LEU A 202 1.07 -14.37 12.55
C LEU A 202 0.31 -14.45 13.89
N PHE A 203 -0.74 -13.65 14.07
CA PHE A 203 -1.58 -13.72 15.26
C PHE A 203 -2.22 -15.10 15.42
N PHE A 204 -2.85 -15.63 14.35
CA PHE A 204 -3.50 -16.94 14.40
C PHE A 204 -2.50 -18.08 14.58
N ILE A 205 -1.33 -18.03 13.95
CA ILE A 205 -0.30 -19.05 14.12
C ILE A 205 0.22 -19.06 15.56
N GLY A 206 0.49 -17.88 16.14
CA GLY A 206 0.86 -17.77 17.56
C GLY A 206 -0.24 -18.26 18.51
N PHE A 207 -1.50 -17.98 18.18
CA PHE A 207 -2.67 -18.47 18.92
C PHE A 207 -2.76 -19.99 18.91
N ILE A 208 -2.60 -20.64 17.75
CA ILE A 208 -2.69 -22.09 17.61
C ILE A 208 -1.58 -22.77 18.41
N ILE A 209 -0.32 -22.31 18.28
CA ILE A 209 0.82 -22.93 18.96
C ILE A 209 0.64 -22.82 20.47
N LEU A 210 0.50 -21.60 20.99
CA LEU A 210 0.44 -21.41 22.44
C LEU A 210 -0.85 -21.99 23.03
N GLY A 211 -1.97 -21.87 22.32
CA GLY A 211 -3.25 -22.47 22.71
C GLY A 211 -3.17 -24.00 22.82
N PHE A 212 -2.55 -24.68 21.85
CA PHE A 212 -2.39 -26.14 21.86
C PHE A 212 -1.53 -26.63 23.04
N PHE A 213 -0.37 -26.00 23.26
CA PHE A 213 0.51 -26.35 24.38
C PHE A 213 -0.17 -26.11 25.74
N PHE A 214 -0.80 -24.96 25.92
CA PHE A 214 -1.48 -24.65 27.17
C PHE A 214 -2.72 -25.52 27.39
N TRP A 215 -3.44 -25.91 26.34
CA TRP A 215 -4.56 -26.86 26.46
C TRP A 215 -4.10 -28.18 27.07
N ILE A 216 -2.99 -28.74 26.57
CA ILE A 216 -2.40 -29.96 27.10
C ILE A 216 -1.95 -29.75 28.55
N LEU A 217 -1.22 -28.67 28.82
CA LEU A 217 -0.69 -28.36 30.15
C LEU A 217 -1.78 -28.22 31.20
N ILE A 218 -2.82 -27.41 30.91
CA ILE A 218 -3.95 -27.15 31.81
C ILE A 218 -4.73 -28.44 32.05
N THR A 219 -4.99 -29.23 31.00
CA THR A 219 -5.75 -30.49 31.11
C THR A 219 -5.00 -31.55 31.92
N ARG A 220 -3.66 -31.57 31.86
CA ARG A 220 -2.83 -32.52 32.62
C ARG A 220 -2.59 -32.08 34.08
N LEU A 221 -2.42 -30.79 34.32
CA LEU A 221 -2.04 -30.27 35.65
C LEU A 221 -3.22 -29.82 36.51
N THR A 222 -4.37 -29.52 35.90
CA THR A 222 -5.50 -28.91 36.62
C THR A 222 -6.82 -29.62 36.32
N SER A 223 -7.68 -29.75 37.33
CA SER A 223 -9.01 -30.37 37.23
C SER A 223 -10.13 -29.35 36.95
N VAL A 224 -9.80 -28.21 36.31
CA VAL A 224 -10.76 -27.14 36.00
C VAL A 224 -11.91 -27.66 35.12
N LYS A 225 -13.11 -27.09 35.20
CA LYS A 225 -14.24 -27.45 34.29
C LYS A 225 -13.91 -27.10 32.84
N TYR A 226 -14.55 -27.78 31.87
CA TYR A 226 -14.32 -27.59 30.44
C TYR A 226 -14.37 -26.12 30.01
N ASP A 227 -15.41 -25.38 30.40
CA ASP A 227 -15.57 -23.96 30.06
C ASP A 227 -14.41 -23.10 30.58
N GLY A 228 -13.94 -23.38 31.80
CA GLY A 228 -12.80 -22.68 32.39
C GLY A 228 -11.48 -23.00 31.68
N ARG A 229 -11.28 -24.24 31.21
CA ARG A 229 -10.11 -24.61 30.40
C ARG A 229 -10.13 -23.87 29.07
N LEU A 230 -11.29 -23.83 28.40
CA LEU A 230 -11.44 -23.14 27.13
C LEU A 230 -11.06 -21.65 27.25
N ILE A 231 -11.59 -20.95 28.26
CA ILE A 231 -11.26 -19.53 28.50
C ILE A 231 -9.77 -19.33 28.75
N LEU A 232 -9.16 -20.16 29.60
CA LEU A 232 -7.74 -20.02 29.94
C LEU A 232 -6.83 -20.30 28.73
N THR A 233 -7.20 -21.26 27.88
CA THR A 233 -6.48 -21.56 26.64
C THR A 233 -6.64 -20.48 25.58
N ALA A 234 -7.83 -19.87 25.47
CA ALA A 234 -8.06 -18.74 24.58
C ALA A 234 -7.26 -17.50 25.02
N ALA A 235 -7.17 -17.26 26.33
CA ALA A 235 -6.34 -16.19 26.90
C ALA A 235 -4.85 -16.43 26.61
N ALA A 236 -4.35 -17.64 26.88
CA ALA A 236 -2.97 -18.02 26.58
C ALA A 236 -2.67 -17.92 25.08
N GLY A 237 -3.54 -18.47 24.22
CA GLY A 237 -3.41 -18.36 22.76
C GLY A 237 -3.35 -16.91 22.29
N SER A 238 -4.24 -16.05 22.79
CA SER A 238 -4.25 -14.63 22.45
C SER A 238 -2.92 -13.95 22.83
N THR A 239 -2.40 -14.23 24.03
CA THR A 239 -1.07 -13.76 24.45
C THR A 239 0.02 -14.24 23.50
N GLY A 240 -0.04 -15.49 23.02
CA GLY A 240 0.91 -16.05 22.06
C GLY A 240 0.88 -15.37 20.69
N GLY A 241 -0.32 -15.10 20.17
CA GLY A 241 -0.53 -14.35 18.93
C GLY A 241 0.06 -12.94 19.02
N PHE A 242 -0.24 -12.20 20.09
CA PHE A 242 0.32 -10.87 20.31
C PHE A 242 1.84 -10.88 20.47
N LEU A 243 2.40 -11.86 21.19
CA LEU A 243 3.84 -11.99 21.35
C LEU A 243 4.55 -12.25 20.02
N LEU A 244 4.00 -13.11 19.16
CA LEU A 244 4.60 -13.40 17.85
C LEU A 244 4.54 -12.18 16.91
N VAL A 245 3.40 -11.48 16.87
CA VAL A 245 3.27 -10.22 16.12
C VAL A 245 4.21 -9.15 16.67
N ALA A 246 4.32 -9.01 18.00
CA ALA A 246 5.23 -8.06 18.63
C ALA A 246 6.70 -8.39 18.35
N ALA A 247 7.07 -9.67 18.35
CA ALA A 247 8.43 -10.12 18.01
C ALA A 247 8.77 -9.79 16.55
N TRP A 248 7.85 -10.05 15.62
CA TRP A 248 8.01 -9.67 14.22
C TRP A 248 8.08 -8.14 14.06
N TRP A 249 7.17 -7.41 14.71
CA TRP A 249 7.12 -5.95 14.67
C TRP A 249 8.43 -5.33 15.15
N ARG A 250 8.95 -5.80 16.30
CA ARG A 250 10.12 -5.22 16.97
C ARG A 250 11.45 -5.62 16.34
N PHE A 251 11.63 -6.90 16.03
CA PHE A 251 12.94 -7.46 15.65
C PHE A 251 13.04 -7.80 14.16
N GLY A 252 11.93 -7.91 13.43
CA GLY A 252 11.94 -8.29 12.02
C GLY A 252 12.53 -9.68 11.75
N VAL A 253 12.61 -10.55 12.76
CA VAL A 253 13.22 -11.88 12.59
C VAL A 253 12.23 -12.80 11.86
N LEU A 254 12.38 -12.85 10.53
CA LEU A 254 11.51 -13.61 9.64
C LEU A 254 11.65 -15.13 9.87
N MET A 255 12.87 -15.63 10.03
CA MET A 255 13.16 -17.07 10.11
C MET A 255 12.40 -17.82 11.23
N PRO A 256 12.42 -17.40 12.51
CA PRO A 256 11.70 -18.10 13.57
C PRO A 256 10.19 -17.99 13.42
N CYS A 257 9.67 -16.85 12.94
CA CYS A 257 8.24 -16.69 12.68
C CYS A 257 7.77 -17.65 11.58
N MET A 258 8.53 -17.77 10.49
CA MET A 258 8.21 -18.67 9.39
C MET A 258 8.41 -20.14 9.75
N LEU A 259 9.32 -20.44 10.68
CA LEU A 259 9.45 -21.78 11.25
C LEU A 259 8.20 -22.15 12.08
N CYS A 260 7.65 -21.22 12.86
CA CYS A 260 6.35 -21.41 13.53
C CYS A 260 5.21 -21.68 12.54
N VAL A 261 5.14 -20.93 11.44
CA VAL A 261 4.17 -21.15 10.35
C VAL A 261 4.31 -22.55 9.77
N GLY A 262 5.52 -22.95 9.40
CA GLY A 262 5.79 -24.27 8.84
C GLY A 262 5.56 -25.42 9.82
N LEU A 263 5.77 -25.21 11.12
CA LEU A 263 5.46 -26.20 12.16
C LEU A 263 3.96 -26.48 12.25
N VAL A 264 3.10 -25.48 12.08
CA VAL A 264 1.63 -25.69 12.10
C VAL A 264 1.19 -26.50 10.87
N LEU A 265 1.72 -26.19 9.69
CA LEU A 265 1.46 -27.00 8.49
C LEU A 265 2.02 -28.43 8.65
N GLY A 266 3.24 -28.56 9.17
CA GLY A 266 3.89 -29.83 9.44
C GLY A 266 3.09 -30.69 10.43
N PHE A 267 2.55 -30.08 11.49
CA PHE A 267 1.66 -30.74 12.44
C PHE A 267 0.41 -31.30 11.76
N LEU A 268 -0.25 -30.50 10.90
CA LEU A 268 -1.45 -30.95 10.19
C LEU A 268 -1.15 -32.09 9.21
N ILE A 269 -0.04 -32.01 8.47
CA ILE A 269 0.40 -33.08 7.56
C ILE A 269 0.74 -34.34 8.36
N ALA A 270 1.50 -34.23 9.46
CA ALA A 270 1.82 -35.37 10.32
C ALA A 270 0.55 -36.05 10.85
N ALA A 271 -0.39 -35.24 11.37
CA ALA A 271 -1.69 -35.71 11.84
C ALA A 271 -2.48 -36.42 10.73
N ALA A 272 -2.57 -35.84 9.53
CA ALA A 272 -3.27 -36.43 8.39
C ALA A 272 -2.62 -37.75 7.91
N THR A 273 -1.28 -37.81 7.87
CA THR A 273 -0.57 -39.04 7.47
C THR A 273 -0.81 -40.20 8.44
N LEU A 274 -0.81 -39.93 9.75
CA LEU A 274 -1.05 -40.95 10.78
C LEU A 274 -2.54 -41.22 11.00
N PHE A 275 -3.44 -40.37 10.51
CA PHE A 275 -4.87 -40.66 10.44
C PHE A 275 -5.21 -41.68 9.33
N THR A 276 -4.38 -41.77 8.29
CA THR A 276 -4.56 -42.78 7.22
C THR A 276 -4.27 -44.20 7.75
N PRO A 277 -4.59 -45.27 6.99
CA PRO A 277 -4.30 -46.65 7.41
C PRO A 277 -2.85 -46.93 7.81
N LEU A 278 -1.90 -46.06 7.43
CA LEU A 278 -0.52 -46.07 7.89
C LEU A 278 -0.39 -45.97 9.43
N GLY A 279 -1.21 -45.17 10.10
CA GLY A 279 -1.13 -45.02 11.56
C GLY A 279 -1.65 -46.21 12.36
N ASN A 280 -2.41 -47.11 11.73
CA ASN A 280 -2.92 -48.33 12.35
C ASN A 280 -1.94 -49.52 12.26
N LEU A 281 -0.71 -49.29 11.79
CA LEU A 281 0.32 -50.32 11.85
C LEU A 281 0.70 -50.60 13.31
N LYS A 282 0.95 -51.88 13.63
CA LYS A 282 1.33 -52.34 14.99
C LYS A 282 2.54 -51.59 15.56
N VAL A 283 3.41 -51.07 14.69
CA VAL A 283 4.59 -50.28 15.05
C VAL A 283 4.22 -48.97 15.74
N PHE A 284 3.13 -48.31 15.33
CA PHE A 284 2.67 -47.03 15.89
C PHE A 284 1.81 -47.18 17.14
N HIS A 285 1.55 -48.41 17.57
CA HIS A 285 1.00 -48.67 18.90
C HIS A 285 2.03 -48.43 19.99
N ASP A 286 3.32 -48.25 19.70
CA ASP A 286 4.28 -47.74 20.68
C ASP A 286 4.31 -46.21 20.69
N ASP A 287 4.14 -45.60 21.87
CA ASP A 287 4.09 -44.15 22.00
C ASP A 287 5.44 -43.50 21.67
N GLY A 288 6.57 -44.13 22.01
CA GLY A 288 7.88 -43.62 21.68
C GLY A 288 8.06 -43.53 20.16
N VAL A 289 7.70 -44.60 19.45
CA VAL A 289 7.81 -44.64 17.99
C VAL A 289 6.84 -43.66 17.34
N TYR A 290 5.60 -43.57 17.84
CA TYR A 290 4.60 -42.63 17.34
C TYR A 290 5.05 -41.16 17.49
N TRP A 291 5.48 -40.73 18.67
CA TRP A 291 5.85 -39.32 18.89
C TRP A 291 7.13 -38.93 18.16
N VAL A 292 8.11 -39.84 18.04
CA VAL A 292 9.33 -39.60 17.25
C VAL A 292 8.98 -39.46 15.77
N THR A 293 8.19 -40.39 15.21
CA THR A 293 7.80 -40.32 13.79
C THR A 293 6.92 -39.11 13.49
N PHE A 294 5.95 -38.80 14.36
CA PHE A 294 5.15 -37.58 14.28
C PHE A 294 6.03 -36.33 14.25
N SER A 295 6.99 -36.23 15.18
CA SER A 295 7.89 -35.07 15.28
C SER A 295 8.81 -34.95 14.07
N CYS A 296 9.32 -36.06 13.53
CA CYS A 296 10.13 -36.07 12.32
C CYS A 296 9.35 -35.55 11.11
N ILE A 297 8.10 -36.00 10.92
CA ILE A 297 7.24 -35.53 9.81
C ILE A 297 6.91 -34.04 10.00
N ALA A 298 6.56 -33.63 11.22
CA ALA A 298 6.22 -32.24 11.52
C ALA A 298 7.40 -31.27 11.32
N LEU A 299 8.64 -31.70 11.63
CA LEU A 299 9.85 -30.90 11.43
C LEU A 299 10.38 -30.92 10.00
N PHE A 300 10.10 -31.97 9.24
CA PHE A 300 10.55 -32.09 7.85
C PHE A 300 10.02 -30.97 6.96
N ILE A 301 8.74 -30.62 7.11
CA ILE A 301 8.06 -29.58 6.32
C ILE A 301 8.74 -28.20 6.45
N PRO A 302 8.90 -27.60 7.65
CA PRO A 302 9.56 -26.30 7.76
C PRO A 302 11.02 -26.32 7.29
N VAL A 303 11.73 -27.45 7.41
CA VAL A 303 13.13 -27.59 6.95
C VAL A 303 13.21 -27.58 5.42
N VAL A 304 12.36 -28.35 4.74
CA VAL A 304 12.34 -28.42 3.26
C VAL A 304 12.00 -27.06 2.65
N PHE A 305 11.02 -26.36 3.23
CA PHE A 305 10.57 -25.09 2.70
C PHE A 305 11.36 -23.87 3.23
N MET A 306 12.45 -24.08 3.96
CA MET A 306 13.29 -23.01 4.49
C MET A 306 13.90 -22.12 3.38
N GLY A 307 14.13 -22.66 2.18
CA GLY A 307 14.56 -21.91 1.01
C GLY A 307 13.46 -21.12 0.30
N CYS A 308 12.18 -21.44 0.56
CA CYS A 308 11.01 -20.91 -0.16
C CYS A 308 9.90 -20.47 0.82
N LEU A 309 10.24 -19.56 1.75
CA LEU A 309 9.35 -19.12 2.83
C LEU A 309 8.00 -18.55 2.34
N ARG A 310 7.97 -17.92 1.17
CA ARG A 310 6.72 -17.40 0.57
C ARG A 310 5.75 -18.52 0.22
N ILE A 311 6.25 -19.59 -0.40
CA ILE A 311 5.45 -20.76 -0.76
C ILE A 311 4.94 -21.43 0.51
N LEU A 312 5.77 -21.50 1.56
CA LEU A 312 5.40 -22.05 2.86
C LEU A 312 4.19 -21.34 3.48
N SER A 313 4.20 -20.01 3.53
CA SER A 313 3.08 -19.24 4.10
C SER A 313 1.81 -19.37 3.25
N ILE A 314 1.92 -19.30 1.91
CA ILE A 314 0.77 -19.52 1.01
C ILE A 314 0.16 -20.91 1.20
N LEU A 315 0.99 -21.96 1.25
CA LEU A 315 0.52 -23.32 1.49
C LEU A 315 -0.10 -23.47 2.89
N THR A 316 0.50 -22.86 3.90
CA THR A 316 0.00 -22.92 5.27
C THR A 316 -1.36 -22.22 5.37
N GLY A 317 -1.48 -20.99 4.89
CA GLY A 317 -2.73 -20.24 4.87
C GLY A 317 -3.83 -20.95 4.06
N GLY A 318 -3.48 -21.51 2.91
CA GLY A 318 -4.41 -22.28 2.08
C GLY A 318 -4.90 -23.57 2.72
N ILE A 319 -3.99 -24.41 3.24
CA ILE A 319 -4.32 -25.75 3.76
C ILE A 319 -4.85 -25.69 5.20
N VAL A 320 -4.16 -24.96 6.09
CA VAL A 320 -4.56 -24.83 7.51
C VAL A 320 -5.80 -23.94 7.63
N GLY A 321 -5.86 -22.85 6.87
CA GLY A 321 -7.03 -21.97 6.83
C GLY A 321 -8.27 -22.69 6.30
N SER A 322 -8.16 -23.46 5.22
CA SER A 322 -9.30 -24.25 4.71
C SER A 322 -9.71 -25.39 5.65
N TYR A 323 -8.78 -25.98 6.41
CA TYR A 323 -9.12 -26.97 7.44
C TYR A 323 -9.94 -26.36 8.59
N SER A 324 -9.79 -25.07 8.90
CA SER A 324 -10.67 -24.40 9.88
C SER A 324 -12.14 -24.36 9.42
N VAL A 325 -12.38 -24.31 8.11
CA VAL A 325 -13.74 -24.41 7.53
C VAL A 325 -14.29 -25.82 7.74
N VAL A 326 -13.46 -26.85 7.60
CA VAL A 326 -13.84 -28.24 7.90
C VAL A 326 -14.25 -28.38 9.37
N LEU A 327 -13.46 -27.84 10.29
CA LEU A 327 -13.79 -27.83 11.73
C LEU A 327 -15.09 -27.06 12.03
N ALA A 328 -15.36 -25.98 11.30
CA ALA A 328 -16.61 -25.23 11.45
C ALA A 328 -17.81 -26.05 10.95
N ILE A 329 -17.69 -26.73 9.81
CA ILE A 329 -18.72 -27.63 9.28
C ILE A 329 -18.98 -28.79 10.23
N ASP A 330 -17.92 -29.33 10.85
CA ASP A 330 -18.01 -30.45 11.80
C ASP A 330 -18.93 -30.15 13.00
N SER A 331 -19.05 -28.87 13.39
CA SER A 331 -19.97 -28.46 14.47
C SER A 331 -21.45 -28.64 14.13
N TYR A 332 -21.79 -28.75 12.83
CA TYR A 332 -23.15 -28.93 12.33
C TYR A 332 -23.37 -30.33 11.73
N VAL A 333 -22.33 -30.89 11.11
CA VAL A 333 -22.35 -32.19 10.45
C VAL A 333 -21.31 -33.06 11.15
N ASN A 334 -21.73 -34.11 11.86
CA ASN A 334 -20.79 -34.98 12.56
C ASN A 334 -19.92 -35.76 11.55
N THR A 335 -18.74 -35.24 11.23
CA THR A 335 -17.80 -35.85 10.29
C THR A 335 -16.64 -36.51 11.01
N SER A 336 -15.96 -37.45 10.36
CA SER A 336 -14.76 -38.07 10.91
C SER A 336 -13.50 -37.23 10.70
N LEU A 337 -13.56 -36.15 9.92
CA LEU A 337 -12.38 -35.34 9.54
C LEU A 337 -11.81 -34.51 10.68
N SER A 338 -12.61 -34.07 11.66
CA SER A 338 -12.10 -33.36 12.85
C SER A 338 -11.20 -34.24 13.73
N TYR A 339 -11.34 -35.57 13.61
CA TYR A 339 -10.52 -36.56 14.30
C TYR A 339 -9.07 -36.58 13.85
N ILE A 340 -8.75 -36.00 12.69
CA ILE A 340 -7.37 -35.82 12.23
C ILE A 340 -6.54 -35.13 13.33
N THR A 341 -7.02 -34.00 13.84
CA THR A 341 -6.35 -33.27 14.93
C THR A 341 -6.74 -33.74 16.32
N LEU A 342 -7.98 -34.22 16.51
CA LEU A 342 -8.43 -34.66 17.83
C LEU A 342 -7.78 -35.97 18.27
N ASN A 343 -7.42 -36.90 17.38
CA ASN A 343 -6.74 -38.14 17.76
C ASN A 343 -5.35 -37.86 18.35
N VAL A 344 -4.59 -36.94 17.72
CA VAL A 344 -3.30 -36.48 18.25
C VAL A 344 -3.49 -35.87 19.64
N LEU A 345 -4.52 -35.04 19.82
CA LEU A 345 -4.82 -34.41 21.10
C LEU A 345 -5.25 -35.43 22.17
N ARG A 346 -6.13 -36.37 21.83
CA ARG A 346 -6.60 -37.43 22.74
C ARG A 346 -5.46 -38.33 23.18
N ARG A 347 -4.56 -38.68 22.26
CA ARG A 347 -3.36 -39.45 22.56
C ARG A 347 -2.36 -38.68 23.44
N ALA A 348 -2.26 -37.36 23.28
CA ALA A 348 -1.44 -36.52 24.17
C ALA A 348 -2.02 -36.43 25.60
N LEU A 349 -3.35 -36.49 25.74
CA LEU A 349 -4.06 -36.31 27.01
C LEU A 349 -4.27 -37.61 27.79
N ASN A 350 -4.45 -38.74 27.10
CA ASN A 350 -4.73 -40.03 27.71
C ASN A 350 -3.57 -41.00 27.49
N THR A 351 -3.00 -41.52 28.58
CA THR A 351 -1.91 -42.51 28.53
C THR A 351 -2.38 -43.87 28.03
N ASP A 352 -3.69 -44.17 28.12
CA ASP A 352 -4.27 -45.47 27.75
C ASP A 352 -4.79 -45.52 26.31
N PHE A 353 -4.65 -44.43 25.54
CA PHE A 353 -5.11 -44.35 24.15
C PHE A 353 -4.33 -45.27 23.18
N ARG A 354 -3.30 -45.94 23.69
CA ARG A 354 -2.43 -46.89 23.00
C ARG A 354 -3.16 -48.11 22.38
N ARG A 355 -4.36 -48.44 22.86
CA ARG A 355 -5.11 -49.68 22.52
C ARG A 355 -6.41 -49.45 21.74
N THR A 356 -6.77 -48.21 21.44
CA THR A 356 -8.01 -47.92 20.71
C THR A 356 -7.79 -48.06 19.20
N PHE A 357 -8.55 -48.95 18.57
CA PHE A 357 -8.58 -49.08 17.11
C PHE A 357 -9.21 -47.81 16.50
N GLU A 358 -8.41 -47.01 15.80
CA GLU A 358 -8.83 -45.73 15.18
C GLU A 358 -9.37 -45.89 13.74
N ASN A 359 -9.88 -47.07 13.37
CA ASN A 359 -10.49 -47.25 12.05
C ASN A 359 -11.90 -46.64 12.05
N MET A 360 -12.00 -45.35 11.75
CA MET A 360 -13.28 -44.73 11.43
C MET A 360 -13.57 -44.98 9.94
N PRO A 361 -14.63 -45.73 9.59
CA PRO A 361 -14.99 -45.92 8.19
C PRO A 361 -15.43 -44.58 7.61
N PHE A 362 -14.82 -44.18 6.48
CA PHE A 362 -15.21 -42.95 5.77
C PHE A 362 -16.68 -43.06 5.35
N GLN A 363 -17.51 -42.16 5.87
CA GLN A 363 -18.91 -42.04 5.50
C GLN A 363 -19.04 -41.17 4.23
N THR A 364 -20.18 -41.25 3.53
CA THR A 364 -20.45 -40.41 2.35
C THR A 364 -20.28 -38.91 2.61
N ASP A 365 -20.63 -38.47 3.82
CA ASP A 365 -20.49 -37.07 4.24
C ASP A 365 -19.02 -36.64 4.33
N ASP A 366 -18.13 -37.57 4.72
CA ASP A 366 -16.68 -37.32 4.79
C ASP A 366 -16.08 -37.10 3.40
N PHE A 367 -16.54 -37.85 2.39
CA PHE A 367 -16.10 -37.65 1.01
C PHE A 367 -16.53 -36.29 0.45
N ILE A 368 -17.74 -35.83 0.79
CA ILE A 368 -18.26 -34.52 0.39
C ILE A 368 -17.42 -33.41 1.04
N VAL A 369 -17.20 -33.48 2.34
CA VAL A 369 -16.43 -32.46 3.07
C VAL A 369 -14.95 -32.48 2.68
N LEU A 370 -14.37 -33.64 2.38
CA LEU A 370 -13.00 -33.75 1.85
C LEU A 370 -12.88 -33.13 0.45
N ALA A 371 -13.88 -33.30 -0.42
CA ALA A 371 -13.91 -32.63 -1.72
C ALA A 371 -14.04 -31.10 -1.57
N VAL A 372 -14.89 -30.62 -0.67
CA VAL A 372 -15.03 -29.20 -0.35
C VAL A 372 -13.70 -28.63 0.18
N TRP A 373 -13.06 -29.34 1.10
CA TRP A 373 -11.75 -28.95 1.65
C TRP A 373 -10.70 -28.79 0.54
N GLY A 374 -10.59 -29.77 -0.36
CA GLY A 374 -9.68 -29.71 -1.50
C GLY A 374 -9.96 -28.52 -2.42
N MET A 375 -11.23 -28.26 -2.74
CA MET A 375 -11.63 -27.12 -3.58
C MET A 375 -11.29 -25.77 -2.94
N VAL A 376 -11.56 -25.61 -1.64
CA VAL A 376 -11.26 -24.37 -0.90
C VAL A 376 -9.74 -24.18 -0.78
N ALA A 377 -8.99 -25.25 -0.51
CA ALA A 377 -7.53 -25.20 -0.43
C ALA A 377 -6.91 -24.79 -1.78
N VAL A 378 -7.29 -25.44 -2.88
CA VAL A 378 -6.74 -25.16 -4.22
C VAL A 378 -7.13 -23.75 -4.70
N SER A 379 -8.37 -23.34 -4.48
CA SER A 379 -8.81 -21.97 -4.85
C SER A 379 -8.08 -20.91 -4.02
N GLY A 380 -7.91 -21.12 -2.72
CA GLY A 380 -7.14 -20.22 -1.84
C GLY A 380 -5.68 -20.09 -2.28
N ILE A 381 -5.00 -21.22 -2.53
CA ILE A 381 -3.60 -21.24 -2.96
C ILE A 381 -3.44 -20.56 -4.33
N THR A 382 -4.29 -20.89 -5.31
CA THR A 382 -4.19 -20.31 -6.66
C THR A 382 -4.45 -18.80 -6.66
N LEU A 383 -5.41 -18.32 -5.87
CA LEU A 383 -5.70 -16.90 -5.74
C LEU A 383 -4.56 -16.14 -5.04
N GLN A 384 -3.99 -16.69 -3.98
CA GLN A 384 -2.82 -16.10 -3.30
C GLN A 384 -1.59 -16.07 -4.20
N ILE A 385 -1.28 -17.15 -4.94
CA ILE A 385 -0.14 -17.16 -5.89
C ILE A 385 -0.31 -16.09 -6.98
N ARG A 386 -1.54 -15.92 -7.49
CA ARG A 386 -1.82 -14.91 -8.52
C ARG A 386 -1.68 -13.48 -7.99
N ARG A 387 -2.19 -13.22 -6.78
CA ARG A 387 -2.12 -11.90 -6.14
C ARG A 387 -0.69 -11.51 -5.79
N GLU A 388 0.11 -12.46 -5.32
CA GLU A 388 1.51 -12.25 -4.90
C GLU A 388 2.50 -12.30 -6.08
N ARG A 389 2.02 -12.35 -7.32
CA ARG A 389 2.89 -12.37 -8.51
C ARG A 389 3.46 -10.97 -8.76
N GLY A 390 4.78 -10.85 -8.74
CA GLY A 390 5.48 -9.57 -8.95
C GLY A 390 5.73 -8.77 -7.67
N GLN A 391 5.20 -9.21 -6.53
CA GLN A 391 5.46 -8.57 -5.23
C GLN A 391 6.73 -9.12 -4.55
N PRO A 392 7.43 -8.32 -3.73
CA PRO A 392 8.54 -8.79 -2.91
C PRO A 392 8.07 -9.92 -1.97
N PRO A 393 8.94 -10.89 -1.63
CA PRO A 393 8.54 -12.10 -0.91
C PRO A 393 7.95 -11.85 0.47
N PHE A 394 8.35 -10.76 1.14
CA PHE A 394 7.74 -10.29 2.40
C PHE A 394 7.83 -8.76 2.49
N PRO A 395 6.85 -8.09 3.12
CA PRO A 395 6.92 -6.65 3.38
C PRO A 395 8.06 -6.32 4.36
N PRO A 396 8.61 -5.10 4.30
CA PRO A 396 9.61 -4.65 5.28
C PRO A 396 9.01 -4.62 6.69
N HIS A 397 9.84 -4.88 7.71
CA HIS A 397 9.35 -4.97 9.08
C HIS A 397 8.76 -3.62 9.55
N PRO A 398 7.58 -3.62 10.22
CA PRO A 398 6.84 -2.39 10.50
C PRO A 398 7.58 -1.36 11.35
N TYR A 399 8.48 -1.80 12.24
CA TYR A 399 9.25 -0.86 13.05
C TYR A 399 10.19 0.03 12.21
N ARG A 400 10.73 -0.48 11.10
CA ARG A 400 11.56 0.33 10.20
C ARG A 400 10.72 1.32 9.42
N LEU A 401 9.53 0.90 8.95
CA LEU A 401 8.55 1.79 8.33
C LEU A 401 8.14 2.90 9.31
N TRP A 402 7.77 2.53 10.55
CA TRP A 402 7.41 3.48 11.60
C TRP A 402 8.54 4.46 11.92
N LYS A 403 9.79 3.99 12.01
CA LYS A 403 10.95 4.86 12.25
C LYS A 403 11.16 5.85 11.10
N GLN A 404 11.10 5.38 9.86
CA GLN A 404 11.20 6.23 8.66
C GLN A 404 10.06 7.25 8.63
N GLU A 405 8.84 6.85 8.95
CA GLU A 405 7.67 7.72 8.97
C GLU A 405 7.73 8.75 10.10
N ARG A 406 8.31 8.38 11.26
CA ARG A 406 8.57 9.32 12.36
C ARG A 406 9.62 10.36 11.98
N GLU A 407 10.71 9.95 11.35
CA GLU A 407 11.74 10.87 10.84
C GLU A 407 11.16 11.80 9.75
N ARG A 408 10.27 11.28 8.89
CA ARG A 408 9.56 12.06 7.86
C ARG A 408 8.58 13.07 8.44
N ARG A 409 7.82 12.71 9.49
CA ARG A 409 6.93 13.65 10.16
C ARG A 409 7.71 14.84 10.70
N VAL A 410 8.94 14.68 11.17
CA VAL A 410 9.77 15.79 11.65
C VAL A 410 10.22 16.73 10.52
N THR A 411 10.40 16.22 9.29
CA THR A 411 10.94 17.00 8.16
C THR A 411 9.87 17.53 7.20
N ASN A 412 8.68 16.93 7.15
CA ASN A 412 7.63 17.28 6.20
C ASN A 412 6.55 18.17 6.82
N ILE A 413 6.79 19.49 6.80
CA ILE A 413 5.89 20.52 7.36
C ILE A 413 4.53 20.57 6.64
N LEU A 414 4.45 20.07 5.40
CA LEU A 414 3.24 20.06 4.57
C LEU A 414 2.33 18.84 4.84
N ASP A 415 2.74 17.90 5.68
CA ASP A 415 1.90 16.77 6.08
C ASP A 415 0.75 17.29 6.97
N PRO A 416 -0.54 17.06 6.59
CA PRO A 416 -1.68 17.47 7.41
C PRO A 416 -1.59 16.96 8.85
N SER A 417 -0.94 15.80 9.07
CA SER A 417 -0.74 15.21 10.39
C SER A 417 0.20 16.02 11.30
N TYR A 418 1.06 16.87 10.73
CA TYR A 418 1.96 17.78 11.46
C TYR A 418 1.21 18.93 12.13
N HIS A 419 0.12 19.38 11.50
CA HIS A 419 -0.76 20.41 12.05
C HIS A 419 -1.75 19.89 13.09
N VAL A 420 -1.83 18.57 13.29
CA VAL A 420 -2.74 18.00 14.28
C VAL A 420 -2.07 18.03 15.64
N PRO A 421 -2.57 18.82 16.61
CA PRO A 421 -1.92 18.99 17.89
C PRO A 421 -1.76 17.65 18.63
N PRO A 422 -0.74 17.50 19.49
CA PRO A 422 -0.50 16.29 20.26
C PRO A 422 -1.74 15.86 21.05
N LEU A 423 -1.89 14.55 21.31
CA LEU A 423 -3.04 13.96 22.00
C LEU A 423 -3.38 14.66 23.32
N ARG A 424 -2.38 15.11 24.07
CA ARG A 424 -2.56 15.86 25.31
C ARG A 424 -3.30 17.18 25.09
N GLU A 425 -2.96 17.92 24.03
CA GLU A 425 -3.61 19.18 23.66
C GLU A 425 -4.99 18.94 23.04
N ARG A 426 -5.21 17.84 22.31
CA ARG A 426 -6.57 17.46 21.86
C ARG A 426 -7.49 17.15 23.02
N LEU A 427 -7.00 16.37 24.00
CA LEU A 427 -7.75 16.08 25.21
C LEU A 427 -8.02 17.37 25.98
N TYR A 428 -7.01 18.23 26.15
CA TYR A 428 -7.18 19.53 26.81
C TYR A 428 -8.16 20.45 26.08
N GLY A 429 -8.11 20.50 24.75
CA GLY A 429 -9.02 21.25 23.89
C GLY A 429 -10.45 20.71 23.96
N GLN A 430 -10.65 19.40 23.93
CA GLN A 430 -11.96 18.77 24.14
C GLN A 430 -12.50 19.05 25.55
N PHE A 431 -11.66 18.98 26.59
CA PHE A 431 -12.05 19.36 27.95
C PHE A 431 -12.36 20.86 28.08
N ALA A 432 -11.64 21.72 27.35
CA ALA A 432 -11.90 23.16 27.30
C ALA A 432 -13.20 23.48 26.55
N GLN A 433 -13.49 22.78 25.47
CA GLN A 433 -14.72 22.93 24.68
C GLN A 433 -15.95 22.43 25.46
N ILE A 434 -15.81 21.35 26.22
CA ILE A 434 -16.82 20.89 27.18
C ILE A 434 -17.03 21.93 28.28
N LYS A 435 -15.96 22.58 28.76
CA LYS A 435 -16.03 23.64 29.78
C LYS A 435 -16.68 24.94 29.24
N GLU A 436 -16.43 25.30 27.98
CA GLU A 436 -17.08 26.43 27.30
C GLU A 436 -18.56 26.16 27.02
N LEU A 437 -18.96 24.91 26.77
CA LEU A 437 -20.37 24.53 26.63
C LEU A 437 -21.22 24.85 27.89
N PHE A 438 -20.58 24.99 29.05
CA PHE A 438 -21.20 25.38 30.32
C PHE A 438 -21.07 26.87 30.65
N GLN A 439 -20.45 27.68 29.78
CA GLN A 439 -20.25 29.11 30.01
C GLN A 439 -21.12 29.94 29.06
N LYS A 440 -21.93 30.83 29.65
CA LYS A 440 -22.95 31.64 28.96
C LYS A 440 -22.31 32.53 27.88
N GLU A 441 -22.93 32.56 26.69
CA GLU A 441 -22.47 33.30 25.49
C GLU A 441 -22.07 34.75 25.78
N GLN A 442 -20.87 35.14 25.30
CA GLN A 442 -20.44 36.52 25.14
C GLN A 442 -20.34 36.87 23.64
N PRO A 443 -20.61 38.13 23.25
CA PRO A 443 -20.86 38.51 21.87
C PRO A 443 -19.59 38.42 21.01
N THR A 444 -19.79 37.87 19.81
CA THR A 444 -18.81 37.60 18.76
C THR A 444 -18.11 38.86 18.25
N GLY A 445 -16.82 38.99 18.52
CA GLY A 445 -15.90 39.84 17.75
C GLY A 445 -15.09 38.96 16.80
N GLU A 446 -15.26 39.17 15.49
CA GLU A 446 -14.52 38.47 14.44
C GLU A 446 -13.01 38.65 14.60
N ARG A 447 -12.29 37.53 14.76
CA ARG A 447 -10.86 37.43 14.47
C ARG A 447 -10.63 36.14 13.69
N THR A 448 -10.53 36.28 12.38
CA THR A 448 -9.98 35.23 11.50
C THR A 448 -8.45 35.17 11.71
N PRO A 449 -7.86 34.03 12.09
CA PRO A 449 -6.43 33.89 12.11
C PRO A 449 -5.90 33.75 10.68
N LEU A 450 -5.00 34.65 10.30
CA LEU A 450 -4.12 34.51 9.15
C LEU A 450 -3.16 33.34 9.42
N LEU A 451 -3.28 32.27 8.63
CA LEU A 451 -2.27 31.21 8.53
C LEU A 451 -1.16 31.72 7.61
N LEU A 452 0.06 31.70 8.14
CA LEU A 452 1.30 32.12 7.48
C LEU A 452 2.03 30.91 6.91
#